data_AF-A0A947CBQ7-F1
#
_entry.id   AF-A0A947CBQ7-F1
#
_cell.length_a   1.000
_cell.length_b   1.000
_cell.length_c   1.000
_cell.angle_alpha   90.00
_cell.angle_beta   90.00
_cell.angle_gamma   90.00
#
_symmetry.space_group_name_H-M   'P 1'
#
loop_
_entity.id
_entity.type
_entity.pdbx_description
1 polymer ?
#
loop_
_entity_poly.entity_id
_entity_poly.type
_entity_poly.pdbx_seq_one_letter_code
_entity_poly.pdbx_strand_id
1 'polypeptide(L)'
;MRALKNVPIEAMERAWIEVDLGALRRNSRVISDRVGDGCRLLPMVKADAYGVGMERVVRTLGPMGPWGFGVATTGEGRALRRLGWDGPVLVCAPSLPADVDCLVDE
;
A
#
# COMPACT_ATOMS: atom_id res chain seq x y z
N MET A 1 -6.77 6.19 -23.73
CA MET A 1 -7.98 5.83 -22.96
C MET A 1 -8.26 4.34 -23.14
N ARG A 2 -7.81 3.49 -22.21
CA ARG A 2 -8.20 2.08 -22.19
C ARG A 2 -9.55 2.04 -21.50
N ALA A 3 -10.61 1.89 -22.30
CA ALA A 3 -11.98 1.96 -21.82
C ALA A 3 -12.23 1.01 -20.63
N LEU A 4 -12.95 1.52 -19.63
CA LEU A 4 -13.59 0.82 -18.52
C LEU A 4 -14.66 -0.16 -19.04
N LYS A 5 -14.29 -1.10 -19.92
CA LYS A 5 -15.23 -1.95 -20.66
C LYS A 5 -16.10 -2.87 -19.80
N ASN A 6 -15.79 -2.98 -18.50
CA ASN A 6 -16.39 -3.95 -17.59
C ASN A 6 -16.96 -3.31 -16.31
N VAL A 7 -17.11 -1.98 -16.23
CA VAL A 7 -17.80 -1.34 -15.10
C VAL A 7 -19.27 -1.15 -15.50
N PRO A 8 -20.25 -1.67 -14.72
CA PRO A 8 -21.66 -1.43 -14.97
C PRO A 8 -21.93 0.08 -15.07
N ILE A 9 -22.56 0.52 -16.17
CA ILE A 9 -22.83 1.93 -16.47
C ILE A 9 -23.66 2.59 -15.34
N GLU A 10 -24.50 1.81 -14.66
CA GLU A 10 -25.37 2.24 -13.56
C GLU A 10 -24.60 2.64 -12.28
N ALA A 11 -23.31 2.29 -12.16
CA ALA A 11 -22.49 2.58 -10.99
C ALA A 11 -21.42 3.66 -11.21
N MET A 12 -21.35 4.26 -12.40
CA MET A 12 -20.33 5.27 -12.71
C MET A 12 -20.81 6.69 -12.38
N GLU A 13 -20.38 7.18 -11.22
CA GLU A 13 -20.38 8.62 -10.93
C GLU A 13 -19.62 9.41 -12.02
N ARG A 14 -20.01 10.67 -12.23
CA ARG A 14 -19.45 11.50 -13.32
C ARG A 14 -17.97 11.88 -13.13
N ALA A 15 -17.40 11.62 -11.96
CA ALA A 15 -16.01 11.89 -11.63
C ALA A 15 -15.38 10.66 -10.95
N TRP A 16 -14.19 10.27 -11.43
CA TRP A 16 -13.45 9.13 -10.88
C TRP A 16 -11.94 9.36 -10.98
N ILE A 17 -11.18 8.54 -10.24
CA ILE A 17 -9.72 8.46 -10.33
C ILE A 17 -9.39 7.12 -10.98
N GLU A 18 -8.57 7.15 -12.04
CA GLU A 18 -7.99 5.95 -12.64
C GLU A 18 -6.58 5.73 -12.07
N VAL A 19 -6.33 4.53 -11.55
CA VAL A 19 -5.04 4.16 -10.93
C VAL A 19 -4.38 3.06 -11.76
N ASP A 20 -3.25 3.36 -12.42
CA ASP A 20 -2.48 2.38 -13.20
C ASP A 20 -1.60 1.51 -12.28
N LEU A 21 -2.10 0.32 -11.92
CA LEU A 21 -1.33 -0.67 -11.16
C LEU A 21 -0.12 -1.22 -11.93
N GLY A 22 -0.12 -1.13 -13.26
CA GLY A 22 1.04 -1.43 -14.08
C GLY A 22 2.16 -0.41 -13.88
N ALA A 23 1.84 0.88 -13.76
CA ALA A 23 2.80 1.92 -13.41
C ALA A 23 3.41 1.66 -12.04
N LEU A 24 2.60 1.27 -11.06
CA LEU A 24 3.06 0.94 -9.72
C LEU A 24 4.13 -0.17 -9.72
N ARG A 25 3.88 -1.27 -10.47
CA ARG A 25 4.87 -2.35 -10.65
C ARG A 25 6.13 -1.88 -11.37
N ARG A 26 5.99 -1.09 -12.44
CA ARG A 26 7.15 -0.55 -13.18
C ARG A 26 8.01 0.33 -12.29
N ASN A 27 7.40 1.24 -11.53
CA ASN A 27 8.09 2.15 -10.63
C ASN A 27 8.85 1.38 -9.54
N SER A 28 8.21 0.38 -8.93
CA SER A 28 8.88 -0.46 -7.93
C SER A 28 10.10 -1.19 -8.51
N ARG A 29 10.03 -1.74 -9.74
CA ARG A 29 11.20 -2.37 -10.37
C ARG A 29 12.33 -1.37 -10.63
N VAL A 30 12.01 -0.23 -11.23
CA VAL A 30 13.00 0.83 -11.52
C VAL A 30 13.72 1.28 -10.25
N ILE A 31 12.99 1.43 -9.13
CA ILE A 31 13.60 1.80 -7.85
C ILE A 31 14.48 0.66 -7.34
N SER A 32 13.97 -0.58 -7.31
CA SER A 32 14.74 -1.77 -6.88
C SER A 32 16.05 -1.92 -7.66
N ASP A 33 15.99 -1.84 -8.99
CA ASP A 33 17.16 -1.93 -9.87
C ASP A 33 18.17 -0.82 -9.60
N ARG A 34 17.69 0.37 -9.20
CA ARG A 34 18.55 1.53 -8.91
C ARG A 34 19.24 1.45 -7.56
N VAL A 35 18.58 0.89 -6.54
CA VAL A 35 19.15 0.75 -5.19
C VAL A 35 20.05 -0.48 -5.04
N GLY A 36 19.88 -1.48 -5.93
CA GLY A 36 20.70 -2.69 -6.00
C GLY A 36 20.28 -3.80 -5.04
N ASP A 37 20.85 -4.99 -5.24
CA ASP A 37 20.42 -6.27 -4.64
C ASP A 37 20.53 -6.36 -3.11
N GLY A 38 21.24 -5.43 -2.47
CA GLY A 38 21.35 -5.35 -1.00
C GLY A 38 20.23 -4.56 -0.34
N CYS A 39 19.37 -3.90 -1.11
CA CYS A 39 18.33 -3.02 -0.63
C CYS A 39 16.94 -3.62 -0.87
N ARG A 40 16.04 -3.45 0.09
CA ARG A 40 14.62 -3.80 -0.07
C ARG A 40 13.77 -2.55 0.09
N LEU A 41 12.69 -2.46 -0.68
CA LEU A 41 11.79 -1.32 -0.63
C LEU A 41 10.87 -1.38 0.58
N LEU A 42 10.55 -0.21 1.13
CA LEU A 42 9.45 0.02 2.07
C LEU A 42 8.43 0.94 1.40
N PRO A 43 7.45 0.43 0.64
CA PRO A 43 6.42 1.27 0.05
C PRO A 43 5.56 1.89 1.14
N MET A 44 5.36 3.21 1.06
CA MET A 44 4.49 3.94 1.97
C MET A 44 3.04 3.84 1.50
N VAL A 45 2.15 3.38 2.37
CA VAL A 45 0.71 3.17 2.08
C VAL A 45 -0.19 3.91 3.07
N LYS A 46 0.34 4.88 3.82
CA LYS A 46 -0.42 5.80 4.66
C LYS A 46 -1.49 6.57 3.87
N ALA A 47 -2.51 7.06 4.57
CA ALA A 47 -3.66 7.78 4.03
C ALA A 47 -4.33 7.02 2.88
N ASP A 48 -4.65 5.74 3.10
CA ASP A 48 -5.21 4.84 2.07
C ASP A 48 -4.35 4.78 0.79
N ALA A 49 -3.04 4.62 0.98
CA ALA A 49 -2.03 4.77 -0.06
C ALA A 49 -2.15 6.09 -0.82
N TYR A 50 -2.08 7.22 -0.11
CA TYR A 50 -2.18 8.57 -0.69
C TYR A 50 -3.49 8.80 -1.47
N GLY A 51 -4.58 8.14 -1.04
CA GLY A 51 -5.91 8.23 -1.65
C GLY A 51 -6.10 7.40 -2.92
N VAL A 52 -5.14 6.55 -3.30
CA VAL A 52 -5.27 5.66 -4.47
C VAL A 52 -5.76 4.25 -4.15
N GLY A 53 -5.96 3.92 -2.87
CA GLY A 53 -6.52 2.66 -2.38
C GLY A 53 -5.46 1.68 -1.90
N MET A 54 -5.37 1.51 -0.57
CA MET A 54 -4.38 0.66 0.10
C MET A 54 -4.46 -0.80 -0.35
N GLU A 55 -5.66 -1.39 -0.41
CA GLU A 55 -5.81 -2.80 -0.78
C GLU A 55 -5.22 -3.11 -2.16
N ARG A 56 -5.55 -2.28 -3.16
CA ARG A 56 -5.07 -2.49 -4.53
C ARG A 56 -3.55 -2.34 -4.64
N VAL A 57 -2.98 -1.38 -3.90
CA VAL A 57 -1.55 -1.14 -3.82
C VAL A 57 -0.83 -2.33 -3.16
N VAL A 58 -1.32 -2.79 -2.00
CA VAL A 58 -0.74 -3.90 -1.24
C VAL A 58 -0.80 -5.20 -2.03
N ARG A 59 -1.95 -5.53 -2.65
CA ARG A 59 -2.06 -6.71 -3.51
C ARG A 59 -1.17 -6.64 -4.75
N THR A 60 -0.85 -5.44 -5.22
CA THR A 60 0.02 -5.24 -6.38
C THR A 60 1.51 -5.35 -6.03
N LEU A 61 1.92 -4.75 -4.91
CA LEU A 61 3.33 -4.66 -4.51
C LEU A 61 3.77 -5.81 -3.62
N GLY A 62 2.88 -6.42 -2.83
CA GLY A 62 3.21 -7.55 -1.95
C GLY A 62 3.94 -8.69 -2.66
N PRO A 63 3.44 -9.18 -3.82
CA PRO A 63 4.12 -10.21 -4.61
C PRO A 63 5.49 -9.79 -5.17
N MET A 64 5.83 -8.51 -5.15
CA MET A 64 7.15 -8.01 -5.57
C MET A 64 8.21 -8.12 -4.46
N GLY A 65 7.83 -8.60 -3.27
CA GLY A 65 8.76 -8.86 -2.17
C GLY A 65 9.39 -7.61 -1.54
N PRO A 66 8.63 -6.54 -1.22
CA PRO A 66 9.17 -5.43 -0.43
C PRO A 66 9.62 -5.95 0.95
N TRP A 67 10.45 -5.18 1.64
CA TRP A 67 10.78 -5.47 3.04
C TRP A 67 9.54 -5.49 3.92
N GLY A 68 8.61 -4.57 3.66
CA GLY A 68 7.42 -4.31 4.47
C GLY A 68 6.60 -3.17 3.87
N PHE A 69 5.58 -2.72 4.59
CA PHE A 69 4.82 -1.52 4.24
C PHE A 69 4.92 -0.46 5.34
N GLY A 70 5.01 0.80 4.94
CA GLY A 70 5.04 1.94 5.87
C GLY A 70 3.67 2.62 5.97
N VAL A 71 3.21 2.90 7.19
CA VAL A 71 1.93 3.57 7.50
C VAL A 71 2.15 4.77 8.42
N ALA A 72 1.12 5.59 8.65
CA ALA A 72 1.18 6.71 9.59
C ALA A 72 0.59 6.36 10.96
N THR A 73 -0.32 5.38 11.04
CA THR A 73 -1.01 5.03 12.29
C THR A 73 -1.06 3.52 12.52
N THR A 74 -1.27 3.11 13.79
CA THR A 74 -1.54 1.72 14.15
C THR A 74 -2.83 1.20 13.51
N GLY A 75 -3.84 2.05 13.35
CA GLY A 75 -5.11 1.71 12.68
C GLY A 75 -4.92 1.31 11.21
N GLU A 76 -4.05 2.01 10.49
CA GLU A 76 -3.63 1.64 9.13
C GLU A 76 -2.81 0.35 9.12
N GLY A 77 -1.93 0.16 10.10
CA GLY A 77 -1.19 -1.10 10.28
C GLY A 77 -2.13 -2.30 10.46
N ARG A 78 -3.14 -2.16 11.32
CA ARG A 78 -4.20 -3.18 11.49
C ARG A 78 -5.02 -3.38 10.21
N ALA A 79 -5.20 -2.34 9.40
CA ALA A 79 -5.86 -2.49 8.09
C ALA A 79 -5.03 -3.39 7.16
N LEU A 80 -3.70 -3.25 7.14
CA LEU A 80 -2.82 -4.18 6.40
C LEU A 80 -2.96 -5.63 6.89
N ARG A 81 -3.03 -5.84 8.21
CA ARG A 81 -3.27 -7.18 8.79
C ARG A 81 -4.59 -7.78 8.31
N ARG A 82 -5.68 -7.00 8.33
CA ARG A 82 -7.00 -7.43 7.80
C ARG A 82 -6.99 -7.73 6.30
N LEU A 83 -6.08 -7.10 5.54
CA LEU A 83 -5.87 -7.40 4.13
C LEU A 83 -5.04 -8.67 3.89
N GLY A 84 -4.57 -9.32 4.95
CA GLY A 84 -3.78 -10.56 4.91
C GLY A 84 -2.28 -10.34 4.74
N TRP A 85 -1.76 -9.12 4.97
CA TRP A 85 -0.31 -8.88 4.99
C TRP A 85 0.29 -9.35 6.31
N ASP A 86 1.17 -10.37 6.22
CA ASP A 86 1.90 -10.97 7.33
C ASP A 86 3.32 -10.43 7.50
N GLY A 87 3.86 -9.76 6.47
CA GLY A 87 5.20 -9.15 6.53
C GLY A 87 5.33 -7.95 7.47
N PRO A 88 6.52 -7.33 7.55
CA PRO A 88 6.76 -6.16 8.38
C PRO A 88 5.84 -4.98 8.07
N VAL A 89 5.41 -4.27 9.11
CA VAL A 89 4.67 -3.01 9.03
C VAL A 89 5.41 -1.98 9.88
N LEU A 90 5.79 -0.85 9.27
CA LEU A 90 6.45 0.25 9.97
C LEU A 90 5.46 1.40 10.15
N VAL A 91 5.15 1.75 11.40
CA VAL A 91 4.46 3.00 11.72
C VAL A 91 5.49 4.13 11.69
N CYS A 92 5.49 4.93 10.61
CA CYS A 92 6.40 6.07 10.41
C CYS A 92 5.88 7.34 11.11
N ALA A 93 5.58 7.22 12.40
CA ALA A 93 5.20 8.33 13.27
C ALA A 93 5.69 8.03 14.70
N PRO A 94 5.96 9.05 15.52
CA PRO A 94 6.22 8.84 16.94
C PRO A 94 5.06 8.10 17.58
N SER A 95 5.36 7.06 18.33
CA SER A 95 4.37 6.37 19.15
C SER A 95 4.12 7.14 20.44
N LEU A 96 2.87 7.42 20.76
CA LEU A 96 2.51 7.93 22.08
C LEU A 96 2.43 6.76 23.06
N PRO A 97 2.58 6.99 24.38
CA PRO A 97 2.40 5.93 25.38
C PRO A 97 1.06 5.17 25.26
N ALA A 98 0.00 5.86 24.82
CA ALA A 98 -1.32 5.28 24.59
C ALA A 98 -1.37 4.31 23.39
N ASP A 99 -0.40 4.36 22.48
CA ASP A 99 -0.35 3.51 21.28
C ASP A 99 0.37 2.17 21.52
N VAL A 100 1.05 2.01 22.66
CA VAL A 100 1.94 0.86 22.95
C VAL A 100 1.19 -0.46 22.83
N ASP A 101 0.02 -0.57 23.44
CA ASP A 101 -0.81 -1.79 23.37
C ASP A 101 -1.32 -2.06 21.95
N CYS A 102 -1.43 -1.02 21.12
CA CYS A 102 -1.84 -1.16 19.72
C CYS A 102 -0.71 -1.57 18.78
N LEU A 103 0.55 -1.38 19.18
CA LEU A 103 1.76 -1.66 18.39
C LEU A 103 2.26 -3.08 18.52
N VAL A 104 1.92 -3.74 19.63
CA VAL A 104 2.17 -5.17 19.80
C VAL A 104 1.06 -5.94 19.09
N ASP A 105 1.44 -6.75 18.11
CA ASP A 105 0.54 -7.79 17.58
C ASP A 105 0.35 -8.84 18.71
N GLU A 106 -0.85 -9.40 18.86
CA GLU A 106 -1.09 -10.57 19.72
C GLU A 106 -0.37 -11.83 19.21
#